data_AF-X0Y3S1-F1
#
_entry.id   AF-X0Y3S1-F1
#
_cell.length_a   1.000
_cell.length_b   1.000
_cell.length_c   1.000
_cell.angle_alpha   90.00
_cell.angle_beta   90.00
_cell.angle_gamma   90.00
#
_symmetry.space_group_name_H-M   'P 1'
#
loop_
_entity.id
_entity.type
_entity.pdbx_description
1 polymer ?
#
loop_
_entity_poly.entity_id
_entity_poly.type
_entity_poly.pdbx_seq_one_letter_code
_entity_poly.pdbx_strand_id
1 'polypeptide(L)'
;KVDVSIDEKKDKDSAIMNTKKAMPDSKFSKKAAIQTALLYRKEGKIEEAVNYLNDVLKKIPDDPELLFYLGLFYEETKEFEK
;
A
#
# COMPACT_ATOMS: atom_id res chain seq x y z
N LYS A 1 -15.15 -11.69 28.80
CA LYS A 1 -13.81 -11.05 28.87
C LYS A 1 -13.19 -11.25 27.49
N VAL A 2 -12.91 -10.14 26.81
CA VAL A 2 -12.26 -9.97 25.50
C VAL A 2 -13.07 -10.39 24.27
N ASP A 3 -13.74 -9.38 23.71
CA ASP A 3 -14.11 -9.27 22.30
C ASP A 3 -12.85 -8.88 21.53
N VAL A 4 -12.45 -9.68 20.54
CA VAL A 4 -11.50 -9.24 19.50
C VAL A 4 -11.85 -9.97 18.20
N SER A 5 -12.75 -9.37 17.45
CA SER A 5 -12.99 -9.67 16.04
C SER A 5 -11.70 -9.40 15.28
N ILE A 6 -11.01 -10.47 14.87
CA ILE A 6 -9.90 -10.40 13.91
C ILE A 6 -10.51 -10.68 12.53
N ASP A 7 -11.43 -9.81 12.12
CA ASP A 7 -11.95 -9.71 10.76
C ASP A 7 -11.03 -8.78 9.97
N GLU A 8 -9.78 -9.20 9.80
CA GLU A 8 -8.87 -8.48 8.91
C GLU A 8 -8.17 -9.43 7.96
N LYS A 9 -8.85 -9.59 6.83
CA LYS A 9 -8.25 -9.73 5.50
C LYS A 9 -7.49 -11.04 5.33
N LYS A 10 -8.33 -12.06 5.17
CA LYS A 10 -8.19 -13.28 4.38
C LYS A 10 -7.82 -13.00 2.89
N ASP A 11 -6.78 -12.21 2.65
CA ASP A 11 -6.23 -11.90 1.31
C ASP A 11 -4.69 -11.78 1.34
N LYS A 12 -4.03 -12.29 2.39
CA LYS A 12 -2.56 -12.26 2.51
C LYS A 12 -1.85 -13.37 1.71
N ASP A 13 -2.57 -14.29 1.07
CA ASP A 13 -2.02 -15.57 0.62
C ASP A 13 -1.90 -15.77 -0.90
N SER A 14 -1.93 -14.71 -1.74
CA SER A 14 -1.81 -14.95 -3.20
C SER A 14 -0.93 -14.00 -4.01
N ALA A 15 -0.28 -13.00 -3.41
CA ALA A 15 0.46 -11.99 -4.18
C ALA A 15 1.99 -12.04 -4.09
N ILE A 16 2.59 -13.03 -3.40
CA ILE A 16 4.05 -13.03 -3.15
C ILE A 16 4.82 -13.95 -4.12
N MET A 17 4.13 -14.77 -4.91
CA MET A 17 4.79 -15.79 -5.74
C MET A 17 4.68 -15.51 -7.23
N ASN A 18 5.22 -14.39 -7.72
CA ASN A 18 6.03 -14.42 -8.94
C ASN A 18 6.58 -13.06 -9.35
N THR A 19 7.79 -13.12 -9.91
CA THR A 19 8.37 -12.15 -10.85
C THR A 19 9.31 -11.11 -10.26
N LYS A 20 10.34 -11.63 -9.60
CA LYS A 20 11.66 -11.01 -9.56
C LYS A 20 12.32 -11.13 -10.94
N LYS A 21 12.07 -10.18 -11.85
CA LYS A 21 12.92 -10.02 -13.04
C LYS A 21 12.96 -8.56 -13.49
N ALA A 22 13.94 -7.86 -12.94
CA ALA A 22 14.61 -6.67 -13.45
C ALA A 22 13.75 -5.71 -14.30
N MET A 23 13.28 -4.61 -13.68
CA MET A 23 12.89 -3.41 -14.42
C MET A 23 13.86 -2.26 -14.09
N PRO A 24 14.74 -1.88 -15.03
CA PRO A 24 15.53 -0.66 -14.90
C PRO A 24 14.61 0.57 -14.93
N ASP A 25 14.93 1.55 -14.10
CA ASP A 25 14.24 2.84 -13.88
C ASP A 25 13.02 2.88 -12.91
N SER A 26 13.03 2.05 -11.86
CA SER A 26 12.02 2.14 -10.77
C SER A 26 12.22 3.28 -9.77
N LYS A 27 13.44 3.82 -9.61
CA LYS A 27 13.77 4.70 -8.46
C LYS A 27 13.11 6.08 -8.54
N PHE A 28 12.94 6.63 -9.74
CA PHE A 28 12.31 7.95 -9.92
C PHE A 28 10.79 7.84 -9.83
N SER A 29 10.21 6.79 -10.41
CA SER A 29 8.76 6.53 -10.38
C SER A 29 8.26 6.20 -8.96
N LYS A 30 8.99 5.41 -8.18
CA LYS A 30 8.58 5.06 -6.80
C LYS A 30 8.57 6.26 -5.86
N LYS A 31 9.58 7.14 -5.96
CA LYS A 31 9.68 8.30 -5.08
C LYS A 31 8.55 9.28 -5.36
N ALA A 32 8.23 9.50 -6.63
CA ALA A 32 7.06 10.26 -7.03
C ALA A 32 5.77 9.63 -6.47
N ALA A 33 5.65 8.31 -6.55
CA ALA A 33 4.46 7.62 -6.07
C ALA A 33 4.23 7.78 -4.56
N ILE A 34 5.29 7.64 -3.76
CA ILE A 34 5.23 7.85 -2.30
C ILE A 34 4.83 9.30 -1.99
N GLN A 35 5.41 10.29 -2.69
CA GLN A 35 5.07 11.69 -2.48
C GLN A 35 3.61 11.98 -2.82
N THR A 36 3.09 11.43 -3.92
CA THR A 36 1.68 11.56 -4.31
C THR A 36 0.76 10.94 -3.25
N ALA A 37 1.08 9.74 -2.75
CA ALA A 37 0.27 9.08 -1.74
C ALA A 37 0.28 9.84 -0.39
N LEU A 38 1.41 10.44 -0.01
CA LEU A 38 1.50 11.33 1.15
C LEU A 38 0.69 12.63 0.98
N LEU A 39 0.58 13.15 -0.24
CA LEU A 39 -0.26 14.31 -0.54
C LEU A 39 -1.75 13.95 -0.39
N TYR A 40 -2.18 12.83 -0.97
CA TYR A 40 -3.54 12.31 -0.77
C TYR A 40 -3.87 12.15 0.72
N ARG A 41 -2.92 11.63 1.52
CA ARG A 41 -3.07 11.57 2.98
C ARG A 41 -3.26 12.94 3.63
N LYS A 42 -2.48 13.95 3.25
CA LYS A 42 -2.64 15.31 3.77
C LYS A 42 -3.99 15.93 3.43
N GLU A 43 -4.60 15.51 2.32
CA GLU A 43 -5.95 15.91 1.92
C GLU A 43 -7.06 15.09 2.60
N GLY A 44 -6.72 14.12 3.47
CA GLY A 44 -7.68 13.21 4.08
C GLY A 44 -8.20 12.11 3.13
N LYS A 45 -7.64 12.01 1.92
CA LYS A 45 -8.03 11.05 0.89
C LYS A 45 -7.20 9.76 1.00
N ILE A 46 -7.26 9.09 2.15
CA ILE A 46 -6.44 7.89 2.40
C ILE A 46 -6.78 6.76 1.42
N GLU A 47 -8.05 6.58 1.09
CA GLU A 47 -8.49 5.55 0.14
C GLU A 47 -7.87 5.73 -1.26
N GLU A 48 -7.77 6.98 -1.72
CA GLU A 48 -7.11 7.31 -2.99
C GLU A 48 -5.60 7.05 -2.92
N ALA A 49 -4.97 7.31 -1.77
CA ALA A 49 -3.56 6.99 -1.55
C ALA A 49 -3.32 5.47 -1.67
N VAL A 50 -4.20 4.66 -1.08
CA VAL A 50 -4.16 3.19 -1.13
C VAL A 50 -4.37 2.68 -2.55
N ASN A 51 -5.38 3.19 -3.26
CA ASN A 51 -5.65 2.80 -4.65
C ASN A 51 -4.48 3.16 -5.58
N TYR A 52 -3.93 4.36 -5.41
CA TYR A 52 -2.80 4.83 -6.20
C TYR A 52 -1.55 3.98 -5.96
N LEU A 53 -1.20 3.69 -4.70
CA LEU A 53 -0.07 2.80 -4.39
C LEU A 53 -0.28 1.38 -4.92
N ASN A 54 -1.50 0.86 -4.89
CA ASN A 54 -1.81 -0.44 -5.50
C ASN A 54 -1.55 -0.44 -7.02
N ASP A 55 -1.90 0.62 -7.74
CA ASP A 55 -1.60 0.70 -9.18
C ASP A 55 -0.10 0.76 -9.46
N VAL A 56 0.65 1.49 -8.62
CA VAL A 56 2.10 1.58 -8.74
C VAL A 56 2.74 0.22 -8.42
N LEU A 57 2.25 -0.51 -7.42
CA LEU A 57 2.71 -1.85 -7.09
C LEU A 57 2.41 -2.87 -8.19
N LYS A 58 1.38 -2.69 -9.03
CA LYS A 58 1.23 -3.55 -10.24
C LYS A 58 2.41 -3.43 -11.20
N LYS A 59 3.08 -2.28 -11.21
CA LYS A 59 4.26 -2.01 -12.06
C LYS A 59 5.57 -2.32 -11.32
N ILE A 60 5.58 -2.15 -10.00
CA ILE A 60 6.74 -2.37 -9.12
C ILE A 60 6.31 -3.26 -7.94
N PRO A 61 6.00 -4.55 -8.16
CA PRO A 61 5.35 -5.40 -7.16
C PRO A 61 6.24 -5.77 -5.97
N ASP A 62 7.55 -5.54 -6.08
CA ASP A 62 8.56 -5.95 -5.11
C ASP A 62 9.33 -4.76 -4.53
N ASP A 63 8.65 -3.60 -4.34
CA ASP A 63 9.26 -2.47 -3.64
C ASP A 63 8.82 -2.45 -2.16
N PRO A 64 9.74 -2.77 -1.22
CA PRO A 64 9.42 -2.82 0.20
C PRO A 64 9.03 -1.45 0.78
N GLU A 65 9.49 -0.36 0.16
CA GLU A 65 9.15 1.01 0.55
C GLU A 65 7.67 1.29 0.24
N LEU A 66 7.21 1.01 -0.98
CA LEU A 66 5.79 1.15 -1.37
C LEU A 66 4.87 0.25 -0.53
N LEU A 67 5.29 -0.99 -0.25
CA LEU A 67 4.54 -1.91 0.62
C LEU A 67 4.44 -1.39 2.06
N PHE A 68 5.50 -0.77 2.58
CA PHE A 68 5.49 -0.13 3.90
C PHE A 68 4.48 1.01 3.97
N TYR A 69 4.50 1.93 3.00
CA TYR A 69 3.54 3.04 2.95
C TYR A 69 2.10 2.55 2.75
N LEU A 70 1.90 1.50 1.95
CA LEU A 70 0.59 0.89 1.76
C LEU A 70 0.05 0.31 3.09
N GLY A 71 0.90 -0.40 3.84
CA GLY A 71 0.56 -0.89 5.18
C GLY A 71 0.16 0.24 6.13
N LEU A 72 0.96 1.31 6.16
CA LEU A 72 0.69 2.49 6.99
C LEU A 72 -0.67 3.13 6.67
N PHE A 73 -1.03 3.26 5.38
CA PHE A 73 -2.34 3.79 4.99
C PHE A 73 -3.49 2.80 5.24
N TYR A 74 -3.24 1.49 5.19
CA TYR A 74 -4.23 0.48 5.57
C TYR A 74 -4.50 0.45 7.08
N GLU A 75 -3.52 0.77 7.92
CA GLU A 75 -3.72 0.97 9.35
C GLU A 75 -4.52 2.25 9.59
N GLU A 76 -4.17 3.33 8.90
CA GLU A 76 -4.86 4.61 9.05
C GLU A 76 -6.32 4.55 8.59
N THR A 77 -6.63 3.89 7.46
CA THR A 77 -8.02 3.68 7.00
C THR A 77 -8.87 2.93 8.02
N LYS A 78 -8.31 1.92 8.68
CA LYS A 78 -9.02 1.17 9.73
C LYS A 78 -9.23 1.97 11.00
N GLU A 79 -8.31 2.88 11.33
CA GLU A 79 -8.51 3.84 12.42
C GLU A 79 -9.58 4.87 12.06
N PHE A 80 -9.71 5.29 10.80
CA PHE A 80 -10.76 6.20 10.33
C PHE A 80 -12.15 5.55 10.24
N GLU A 81 -12.25 4.23 10.04
CA GLU A 81 -13.52 3.50 10.08
C GLU A 81 -14.08 3.31 11.50
N LYS A 82 -13.33 3.68 12.55
CA LYS A 82 -13.65 3.42 13.96
C LYS A 82 -14.22 4.63 14.70
#